data_AF-A0A348AP10-F1
#
_entry.id   AF-A0A348AP10-F1
#
_cell.length_a   1.000
_cell.length_b   1.000
_cell.length_c   1.000
_cell.angle_alpha   90.00
_cell.angle_beta   90.00
_cell.angle_gamma   90.00
#
_symmetry.space_group_name_H-M   'P 1'
#
loop_
_entity.id
_entity.type
_entity.pdbx_description
1 polymer ?
#
loop_
_entity_poly.entity_id
_entity_poly.type
_entity_poly.pdbx_seq_one_letter_code
_entity_poly.pdbx_strand_id
1 'polypeptide(L)'
;MPVMCQAVIDAMEKLAPAQLAEAWDNVGLIIGKPNQEVSKILVTLDVDEAITDQAITSGIHMIIAHHPFLFKGITKVRTDQPAGRILSKILQADIAVFAAHTNLDIADGGVNDVLADKLGLRDTKPLKITTADKLRKLVVFVPKSHVEEVRSAMTMAGAGHIGNYSHCTFQTSGTGTFFPLAGTNPYLGKQGQLEYADEYRLETIIPEKLSHTVISAMIKAHPYEEVAYDEYPLLNAGAIHGLGRIGRIAAPVSLRKFADDVKQALGIPYVVIAGDADKNITQVAVCGGSGAALIPSAAAAGADVLVTGDVKYHEAQEAVANDLAIIDAGHFPTENLVIPGITNYLRQCARQANWDVEIIFNTISNNVLSIY
;
A
#
# COMPACT_ATOMS: atom_id res chain seq x y z
N MET A 1 2.56 18.38 22.02
CA MET A 1 1.48 17.49 22.52
C MET A 1 1.64 16.17 21.82
N PRO A 2 1.72 15.06 22.57
CA PRO A 2 1.84 13.73 21.99
C PRO A 2 0.83 13.50 20.87
N VAL A 3 1.21 12.74 19.85
CA VAL A 3 0.31 12.43 18.75
C VAL A 3 -0.64 11.31 19.18
N MET A 4 -1.91 11.39 18.78
CA MET A 4 -2.84 10.28 18.99
C MET A 4 -2.44 9.10 18.10
N CYS A 5 -2.49 7.88 18.61
CA CYS A 5 -2.20 6.67 17.85
C CYS A 5 -3.01 6.59 16.54
N GLN A 6 -4.25 7.09 16.52
CA GLN A 6 -5.07 7.19 15.31
C GLN A 6 -4.38 7.97 14.19
N ALA A 7 -3.70 9.07 14.49
CA ALA A 7 -3.03 9.85 13.44
C ALA A 7 -1.82 9.10 12.84
N VAL A 8 -1.14 8.27 13.64
CA VAL A 8 -0.08 7.38 13.16
C VAL A 8 -0.68 6.26 12.30
N ILE A 9 -1.80 5.67 12.73
CA ILE A 9 -2.56 4.69 11.94
C ILE A 9 -2.97 5.28 10.60
N ASP A 10 -3.53 6.49 10.58
CA ASP A 10 -3.95 7.17 9.35
C ASP A 10 -2.78 7.45 8.39
N ALA A 11 -1.58 7.70 8.93
CA ALA A 11 -0.38 7.82 8.10
C ALA A 11 0.05 6.46 7.53
N MET A 12 0.03 5.39 8.34
CA MET A 12 0.34 4.05 7.85
C MET A 12 -0.68 3.55 6.82
N GLU A 13 -1.97 3.85 6.99
CA GLU A 13 -3.03 3.53 6.02
C GLU A 13 -2.87 4.29 4.70
N LYS A 14 -2.22 5.48 4.70
CA LYS A 14 -1.86 6.19 3.47
C LYS A 14 -0.66 5.55 2.76
N LEU A 15 0.32 5.05 3.53
CA LEU A 15 1.50 4.38 2.99
C LEU A 15 1.15 2.98 2.45
N ALA A 16 0.46 2.18 3.26
CA ALA A 16 0.08 0.81 2.97
C ALA A 16 -1.38 0.57 3.39
N PRO A 17 -2.36 0.92 2.54
CA PRO A 17 -3.77 0.72 2.84
C PRO A 17 -4.10 -0.74 3.21
N ALA A 18 -4.84 -0.97 4.29
CA ALA A 18 -5.18 -2.32 4.75
C ALA A 18 -5.92 -3.17 3.69
N GLN A 19 -6.68 -2.52 2.80
CA GLN A 19 -7.37 -3.16 1.67
C GLN A 19 -6.43 -3.82 0.65
N LEU A 20 -5.13 -3.50 0.68
CA LEU A 20 -4.13 -4.16 -0.17
C LEU A 20 -3.68 -5.50 0.41
N ALA A 21 -3.87 -5.74 1.70
CA ALA A 21 -3.43 -6.98 2.34
C ALA A 21 -4.11 -8.22 1.72
N GLU A 22 -3.38 -9.33 1.72
CA GLU A 22 -3.94 -10.63 1.36
C GLU A 22 -5.07 -11.02 2.34
N ALA A 23 -6.06 -11.76 1.84
CA ALA A 23 -7.29 -12.02 2.60
C ALA A 23 -7.09 -12.85 3.89
N TRP A 24 -5.96 -13.54 4.02
CA TRP A 24 -5.59 -14.33 5.21
C TRP A 24 -4.79 -13.53 6.24
N ASP A 25 -4.36 -12.31 5.89
CA ASP A 25 -3.40 -11.55 6.67
C ASP A 25 -4.05 -10.81 7.84
N ASN A 26 -3.21 -10.35 8.78
CA ASN A 26 -3.63 -9.61 9.97
C ASN A 26 -2.82 -8.32 10.11
N VAL A 27 -3.30 -7.25 9.48
CA VAL A 27 -2.64 -5.93 9.45
C VAL A 27 -3.42 -4.89 10.26
N GLY A 28 -2.82 -3.73 10.49
CA GLY A 28 -3.43 -2.63 11.24
C GLY A 28 -3.02 -2.61 12.71
N LEU A 29 -3.83 -1.97 13.57
CA LEU A 29 -3.59 -1.93 15.01
C LEU A 29 -3.91 -3.30 15.65
N ILE A 30 -2.87 -4.00 16.08
CA ILE A 30 -2.96 -5.35 16.68
C ILE A 30 -3.15 -5.28 18.20
N ILE A 31 -2.45 -4.35 18.87
CA ILE A 31 -2.54 -4.12 20.33
C ILE A 31 -2.61 -2.62 20.59
N GLY A 32 -3.44 -2.20 21.55
CA GLY A 32 -3.56 -0.81 21.98
C GLY A 32 -4.92 -0.18 21.64
N LYS A 33 -4.98 1.15 21.63
CA LYS A 33 -6.22 1.91 21.43
C LYS A 33 -5.96 3.11 20.51
N PRO A 34 -6.83 3.42 19.53
CA PRO A 34 -6.59 4.55 18.64
C PRO A 34 -6.48 5.92 19.34
N ASN A 35 -7.12 6.10 20.49
CA ASN A 35 -7.08 7.34 21.27
C ASN A 35 -5.95 7.43 22.31
N GLN A 36 -5.00 6.50 22.32
CA GLN A 36 -3.83 6.58 23.21
C GLN A 36 -2.81 7.61 22.69
N GLU A 37 -2.14 8.28 23.61
CA GLU A 37 -1.09 9.26 23.31
C GLU A 37 0.26 8.57 23.06
N VAL A 38 0.90 8.92 21.95
CA VAL A 38 2.17 8.35 21.51
C VAL A 38 3.20 9.47 21.38
N SER A 39 4.25 9.42 22.18
CA SER A 39 5.38 10.35 22.12
C SER A 39 6.67 9.69 21.63
N LYS A 40 6.72 8.35 21.57
CA LYS A 40 7.87 7.62 21.07
C LYS A 40 7.48 6.35 20.32
N ILE A 41 7.99 6.19 19.10
CA ILE A 41 7.67 5.09 18.18
C ILE A 41 8.94 4.30 17.85
N LEU A 42 8.84 2.97 17.87
CA LEU A 42 9.84 2.04 17.36
C LEU A 42 9.37 1.40 16.06
N VAL A 43 10.16 1.49 15.00
CA VAL A 43 9.93 0.75 13.75
C VAL A 43 10.86 -0.46 13.66
N THR A 44 10.31 -1.63 13.35
CA THR A 44 11.04 -2.92 13.33
C THR A 44 10.47 -3.87 12.28
N LEU A 45 11.21 -4.93 11.93
CA LEU A 45 10.68 -6.03 11.13
C LEU A 45 9.78 -6.92 12.01
N ASP A 46 10.37 -7.50 13.05
CA ASP A 46 9.72 -8.43 13.98
C ASP A 46 9.49 -7.82 15.37
N VAL A 47 8.51 -8.38 16.10
CA VAL A 47 8.27 -8.11 17.52
C VAL A 47 8.62 -9.37 18.33
N ASP A 48 9.85 -9.43 18.83
CA ASP A 48 10.33 -10.52 19.69
C ASP A 48 10.56 -10.04 21.14
N GLU A 49 11.10 -10.92 21.99
CA GLU A 49 11.36 -10.61 23.40
C GLU A 49 12.43 -9.51 23.56
N ALA A 50 13.45 -9.45 22.70
CA ALA A 50 14.49 -8.43 22.76
C ALA A 50 13.98 -7.05 22.36
N ILE A 51 13.20 -6.97 21.27
CA ILE A 51 12.52 -5.76 20.81
C ILE A 51 11.54 -5.26 21.87
N THR A 52 10.80 -6.16 22.50
CA THR A 52 9.86 -5.81 23.57
C THR A 52 10.58 -5.23 24.78
N ASP A 53 11.66 -5.87 25.24
CA ASP A 53 12.44 -5.40 26.38
C ASP A 53 13.12 -4.05 26.09
N GLN A 54 13.61 -3.86 24.86
CA GLN A 54 14.13 -2.56 24.41
C GLN A 54 13.04 -1.49 24.40
N ALA A 55 11.85 -1.80 23.89
CA ALA A 55 10.73 -0.87 23.81
C ALA A 55 10.35 -0.36 25.20
N ILE A 56 10.24 -1.27 26.17
CA ILE A 56 9.97 -0.94 27.58
C ILE A 56 11.09 -0.06 28.16
N THR A 57 12.35 -0.49 28.00
CA THR A 57 13.51 0.23 28.57
C THR A 57 13.68 1.63 27.97
N SER A 58 13.29 1.81 26.71
CA SER A 58 13.44 3.07 25.97
C SER A 58 12.21 3.98 26.07
N GLY A 59 11.16 3.58 26.81
CA GLY A 59 9.92 4.32 26.94
C GLY A 59 9.16 4.47 25.60
N ILE A 60 9.16 3.42 24.78
CA ILE A 60 8.39 3.37 23.53
C ILE A 60 6.91 3.22 23.87
N HIS A 61 6.05 3.99 23.20
CA HIS A 61 4.59 3.89 23.37
C HIS A 61 3.91 3.16 22.20
N MET A 62 4.58 3.05 21.05
CA MET A 62 4.06 2.33 19.89
C MET A 62 5.17 1.64 19.10
N ILE A 63 4.93 0.38 18.72
CA ILE A 63 5.76 -0.39 17.82
C ILE A 63 5.04 -0.49 16.46
N ILE A 64 5.73 -0.13 15.38
CA ILE A 64 5.32 -0.40 14.00
C ILE A 64 6.18 -1.56 13.51
N ALA A 65 5.56 -2.70 13.25
CA ALA A 65 6.23 -3.90 12.75
C ALA A 65 5.80 -4.22 11.32
N HIS A 66 6.69 -4.84 10.54
CA HIS A 66 6.29 -5.46 9.28
C HIS A 66 5.52 -6.76 9.55
N HIS A 67 6.12 -7.67 10.32
CA HIS A 67 5.50 -8.93 10.67
C HIS A 67 4.48 -8.78 11.81
N PRO A 68 3.27 -9.32 11.66
CA PRO A 68 2.26 -9.24 12.70
C PRO A 68 2.63 -10.16 13.87
N PHE A 69 2.82 -9.57 15.05
CA PHE A 69 3.09 -10.31 16.29
C PHE A 69 2.01 -11.38 16.56
N LEU A 70 0.74 -11.03 16.34
CA LEU A 70 -0.38 -11.95 16.46
C LEU A 70 -0.88 -12.36 15.07
N PHE A 71 -0.21 -13.31 14.44
CA PHE A 71 -0.60 -13.75 13.10
C PHE A 71 -1.88 -14.58 13.05
N LYS A 72 -2.14 -15.37 14.11
CA LYS A 72 -3.34 -16.21 14.25
C LYS A 72 -4.10 -15.82 15.50
N GLY A 73 -5.41 -16.10 15.51
CA GLY A 73 -6.26 -15.87 16.68
C GLY A 73 -5.69 -16.54 17.94
N ILE A 74 -5.59 -15.75 19.02
CA ILE A 74 -5.11 -16.25 20.32
C ILE A 74 -6.20 -17.11 20.94
N THR A 75 -5.87 -18.36 21.27
CA THR A 75 -6.78 -19.26 22.01
C THR A 75 -6.44 -19.38 23.49
N LYS A 76 -5.19 -19.09 23.88
CA LYS A 76 -4.71 -19.10 25.27
C LYS A 76 -3.60 -18.06 25.44
N VAL A 77 -3.54 -17.40 26.59
CA VAL A 77 -2.43 -16.51 26.97
C VAL A 77 -1.70 -17.15 28.14
N ARG A 78 -0.62 -17.87 27.83
CA ARG A 78 0.23 -18.54 28.81
C ARG A 78 1.52 -17.74 29.00
N THR A 79 1.63 -17.01 30.11
CA THR A 79 2.77 -16.14 30.43
C THR A 79 4.05 -16.89 30.80
N ASP A 80 4.02 -18.21 30.79
CA ASP A 80 5.21 -19.07 30.87
C ASP A 80 5.72 -19.47 29.48
N GLN A 81 4.98 -19.16 28.40
CA GLN A 81 5.37 -19.38 27.01
C GLN A 81 5.82 -18.08 26.34
N PRO A 82 6.70 -18.12 25.30
CA PRO A 82 7.27 -16.92 24.68
C PRO A 82 6.23 -15.89 24.23
N ALA A 83 5.24 -16.30 23.42
CA ALA A 83 4.21 -15.39 22.93
C ALA A 83 3.37 -14.77 24.06
N GLY A 84 3.01 -15.55 25.07
CA GLY A 84 2.26 -15.02 26.22
C GLY A 84 3.09 -14.10 27.11
N ARG A 85 4.40 -14.34 27.26
CA ARG A 85 5.33 -13.42 27.95
C ARG A 85 5.42 -12.08 27.25
N ILE A 86 5.68 -12.10 25.94
CA ILE A 86 5.79 -10.88 25.12
C ILE A 86 4.47 -10.09 25.18
N LEU A 87 3.33 -10.76 24.96
CA LEU A 87 2.02 -10.11 25.05
C LEU A 87 1.77 -9.50 26.43
N SER A 88 2.09 -10.24 27.50
CA SER A 88 1.95 -9.73 28.87
C SER A 88 2.82 -8.50 29.11
N LYS A 89 4.07 -8.49 28.64
CA LYS A 89 5.00 -7.35 28.76
C LYS A 89 4.47 -6.12 28.02
N ILE A 90 4.03 -6.29 26.77
CA ILE A 90 3.47 -5.21 25.93
C ILE A 90 2.23 -4.60 26.59
N LEU A 91 1.29 -5.44 27.06
CA LEU A 91 0.06 -4.97 27.70
C LEU A 91 0.31 -4.26 29.04
N GLN A 92 1.24 -4.77 29.87
CA GLN A 92 1.59 -4.15 31.14
C GLN A 92 2.29 -2.80 30.97
N ALA A 93 3.03 -2.62 29.87
CA ALA A 93 3.70 -1.37 29.54
C ALA A 93 2.82 -0.39 28.72
N ASP A 94 1.57 -0.75 28.44
CA ASP A 94 0.62 0.02 27.61
C ASP A 94 1.20 0.41 26.23
N ILE A 95 1.95 -0.53 25.62
CA ILE A 95 2.59 -0.32 24.32
C ILE A 95 1.63 -0.74 23.20
N ALA A 96 1.39 0.17 22.27
CA ALA A 96 0.66 -0.11 21.04
C ALA A 96 1.50 -0.94 20.07
N VAL A 97 0.86 -1.82 19.30
CA VAL A 97 1.52 -2.58 18.22
C VAL A 97 0.68 -2.50 16.96
N PHE A 98 1.29 -2.02 15.89
CA PHE A 98 0.72 -1.96 14.55
C PHE A 98 1.51 -2.85 13.59
N ALA A 99 0.82 -3.56 12.70
CA ALA A 99 1.43 -4.41 11.68
C ALA A 99 1.14 -3.91 10.26
N ALA A 100 2.17 -3.77 9.44
CA ALA A 100 2.10 -3.49 8.01
C ALA A 100 2.82 -4.60 7.24
N HIS A 101 2.11 -5.66 6.90
CA HIS A 101 2.65 -6.91 6.36
C HIS A 101 2.44 -6.98 4.84
N THR A 102 1.53 -7.82 4.35
CA THR A 102 1.33 -7.97 2.89
C THR A 102 0.79 -6.72 2.21
N ASN A 103 0.07 -5.85 2.92
CA ASN A 103 -0.29 -4.53 2.39
C ASN A 103 0.96 -3.69 2.06
N LEU A 104 2.01 -3.78 2.87
CA LEU A 104 3.28 -3.09 2.62
C LEU A 104 4.11 -3.79 1.54
N ASP A 105 3.98 -5.11 1.37
CA ASP A 105 4.61 -5.81 0.24
C ASP A 105 4.01 -5.39 -1.11
N ILE A 106 2.72 -5.04 -1.10
CA ILE A 106 1.94 -4.70 -2.29
C ILE A 106 2.02 -3.21 -2.62
N ALA A 107 2.04 -2.34 -1.60
CA ALA A 107 2.01 -0.89 -1.74
C ALA A 107 3.17 -0.32 -2.57
N ASP A 108 2.88 0.79 -3.26
CA ASP A 108 3.90 1.59 -3.94
C ASP A 108 4.91 2.17 -2.93
N GLY A 109 6.20 2.00 -3.19
CA GLY A 109 7.27 2.37 -2.26
C GLY A 109 7.43 1.42 -1.07
N GLY A 110 6.74 0.27 -1.12
CA GLY A 110 6.78 -0.78 -0.12
C GLY A 110 8.02 -1.68 -0.21
N VAL A 111 7.95 -2.86 0.41
CA VAL A 111 9.08 -3.80 0.55
C VAL A 111 9.72 -4.12 -0.81
N ASN A 112 8.89 -4.48 -1.79
CA ASN A 112 9.37 -4.95 -3.09
C ASN A 112 9.91 -3.82 -3.97
N ASP A 113 9.42 -2.59 -3.83
CA ASP A 113 9.98 -1.43 -4.50
C ASP A 113 11.35 -1.07 -3.90
N VAL A 114 11.46 -1.04 -2.57
CA VAL A 114 12.73 -0.77 -1.89
C VAL A 114 13.78 -1.82 -2.26
N LEU A 115 13.40 -3.10 -2.32
CA LEU A 115 14.30 -4.17 -2.76
C LEU A 115 14.71 -4.01 -4.22
N ALA A 116 13.76 -3.73 -5.12
CA ALA A 116 14.04 -3.52 -6.55
C ALA A 116 14.98 -2.32 -6.77
N ASP A 117 14.74 -1.21 -6.09
CA ASP A 117 15.59 -0.01 -6.12
C ASP A 117 16.99 -0.31 -5.58
N LYS A 118 17.08 -1.05 -4.47
CA LYS A 118 18.36 -1.43 -3.86
C LYS A 118 19.21 -2.31 -4.79
N LEU A 119 18.57 -3.12 -5.63
CA LEU A 119 19.19 -3.96 -6.66
C LEU A 119 19.38 -3.25 -8.01
N GLY A 120 19.00 -1.97 -8.11
CA GLY A 120 19.20 -1.15 -9.31
C GLY A 120 18.32 -1.52 -10.50
N LEU A 121 17.15 -2.12 -10.24
CA LEU A 121 16.19 -2.46 -11.29
C LEU A 121 15.56 -1.19 -11.87
N ARG A 122 15.24 -1.23 -13.16
CA ARG A 122 14.58 -0.14 -13.89
C ARG A 122 13.26 -0.61 -14.48
N ASP A 123 12.37 0.35 -14.70
CA ASP A 123 11.06 0.14 -15.33
C ASP A 123 10.26 -0.96 -14.63
N THR A 124 10.30 -0.92 -13.29
CA THR A 124 9.68 -1.91 -12.42
C THR A 124 8.16 -1.84 -12.53
N LYS A 125 7.53 -3.01 -12.47
CA LYS A 125 6.08 -3.16 -12.38
C LYS A 125 5.74 -4.31 -11.43
N PRO A 126 4.52 -4.37 -10.87
CA PRO A 126 4.09 -5.49 -10.05
C PRO A 126 4.30 -6.83 -10.78
N LEU A 127 4.88 -7.81 -10.08
CA LEU A 127 5.13 -9.14 -10.65
C LEU A 127 3.85 -9.98 -10.73
N LYS A 128 3.13 -10.05 -9.60
CA LYS A 128 1.83 -10.71 -9.50
C LYS A 128 0.78 -9.68 -9.12
N ILE A 129 -0.07 -9.31 -10.08
CA ILE A 129 -1.20 -8.40 -9.83
C ILE A 129 -2.15 -9.05 -8.83
N THR A 130 -2.40 -8.38 -7.70
CA THR A 130 -3.34 -8.83 -6.66
C THR A 130 -4.65 -8.06 -6.74
N THR A 131 -4.59 -6.77 -7.03
CA THR A 131 -5.76 -5.90 -7.13
C THR A 131 -5.50 -4.72 -8.04
N ALA A 132 -6.57 -4.04 -8.43
CA ALA A 132 -6.49 -2.75 -9.09
C ALA A 132 -7.57 -1.82 -8.52
N ASP A 133 -7.27 -0.53 -8.47
CA ASP A 133 -8.24 0.48 -8.02
C ASP A 133 -9.49 0.40 -8.91
N LYS A 134 -10.66 0.26 -8.29
CA LYS A 134 -11.94 0.31 -9.01
C LYS A 134 -12.23 1.73 -9.43
N LEU A 135 -12.74 1.90 -10.65
CA LEU A 135 -13.11 3.18 -11.21
C LEU A 135 -14.62 3.30 -11.34
N ARG A 136 -15.11 4.53 -11.16
CA ARG A 136 -16.50 4.92 -11.33
C ARG A 136 -16.58 6.05 -12.34
N LYS A 137 -17.66 6.08 -13.12
CA LYS A 137 -18.00 7.23 -13.96
C LYS A 137 -19.05 8.04 -13.21
N LEU A 138 -18.71 9.27 -12.87
CA LEU A 138 -19.66 10.22 -12.27
C LEU A 138 -20.23 11.10 -13.37
N VAL A 139 -21.55 11.20 -13.42
CA VAL A 139 -22.31 12.03 -14.34
C VAL A 139 -23.21 12.94 -13.52
N VAL A 140 -23.20 14.25 -13.82
CA VAL A 140 -24.04 15.24 -13.16
C VAL A 140 -24.64 16.19 -14.20
N PHE A 141 -25.87 16.64 -13.94
CA PHE A 141 -26.61 17.54 -14.83
C PHE A 141 -26.62 18.94 -14.23
N VAL A 142 -25.99 19.89 -14.92
CA VAL A 142 -25.69 21.23 -14.39
C VAL A 142 -26.22 22.31 -15.33
N PRO A 143 -26.86 23.38 -14.84
CA PRO A 143 -27.24 24.49 -15.70
C PRO A 143 -26.00 25.19 -16.28
N LYS A 144 -26.13 25.75 -17.48
CA LYS A 144 -25.02 26.41 -18.21
C LYS A 144 -24.25 27.44 -17.38
N SER A 145 -24.93 28.15 -16.47
CA SER A 145 -24.33 29.18 -15.62
C SER A 145 -23.34 28.66 -14.58
N HIS A 146 -23.43 27.38 -14.17
CA HIS A 146 -22.64 26.81 -13.07
C HIS A 146 -21.77 25.62 -13.48
N VAL A 147 -21.78 25.23 -14.76
CA VAL A 147 -21.02 24.06 -15.25
C VAL A 147 -19.53 24.13 -14.91
N GLU A 148 -18.90 25.31 -15.01
CA GLU A 148 -17.49 25.50 -14.74
C GLU A 148 -17.16 25.42 -13.24
N GLU A 149 -18.03 25.96 -12.38
CA GLU A 149 -17.88 25.90 -10.93
C GLU A 149 -17.97 24.45 -10.44
N VAL A 150 -18.98 23.70 -10.89
CA VAL A 150 -19.15 22.29 -10.54
C VAL A 150 -17.99 21.44 -11.10
N ARG A 151 -17.59 21.65 -12.36
CA ARG A 151 -16.43 20.99 -12.98
C ARG A 151 -15.16 21.23 -12.16
N SER A 152 -14.89 22.48 -11.78
CA SER A 152 -13.73 22.83 -10.97
C SER A 152 -13.77 22.17 -9.59
N ALA A 153 -14.91 22.18 -8.91
CA ALA A 153 -15.06 21.54 -7.59
C ALA A 153 -14.81 20.03 -7.64
N MET A 154 -15.37 19.33 -8.63
CA MET A 154 -15.16 17.89 -8.83
C MET A 154 -13.68 17.57 -9.08
N THR A 155 -13.05 18.32 -9.97
CA THR A 155 -11.67 18.05 -10.41
C THR A 155 -10.64 18.42 -9.36
N MET A 156 -10.85 19.50 -8.61
CA MET A 156 -10.05 19.84 -7.42
C MET A 156 -10.18 18.79 -6.31
N ALA A 157 -11.33 18.12 -6.21
CA ALA A 157 -11.53 17.00 -5.29
C ALA A 157 -10.89 15.68 -5.79
N GLY A 158 -10.21 15.69 -6.93
CA GLY A 158 -9.45 14.55 -7.47
C GLY A 158 -10.12 13.81 -8.63
N ALA A 159 -11.26 14.29 -9.13
CA ALA A 159 -11.89 13.70 -10.30
C ALA A 159 -11.11 13.96 -11.59
N GLY A 160 -11.19 13.02 -12.54
CA GLY A 160 -10.60 13.19 -13.87
C GLY A 160 -9.08 13.15 -13.88
N HIS A 161 -8.44 12.47 -12.92
CA HIS A 161 -7.00 12.21 -12.95
C HIS A 161 -6.71 10.86 -13.62
N ILE A 162 -6.09 10.87 -14.80
CA ILE A 162 -5.80 9.67 -15.60
C ILE A 162 -4.38 9.76 -16.15
N GLY A 163 -3.49 8.88 -15.69
CA GLY A 163 -2.07 8.93 -16.05
C GLY A 163 -1.47 10.30 -15.73
N ASN A 164 -0.88 10.95 -16.74
CA ASN A 164 -0.26 12.28 -16.62
C ASN A 164 -1.22 13.45 -16.88
N TYR A 165 -2.52 13.18 -17.05
CA TYR A 165 -3.54 14.21 -17.28
C TYR A 165 -4.43 14.35 -16.06
N SER A 166 -4.81 15.60 -15.75
CA SER A 166 -5.74 15.93 -14.66
C SER A 166 -6.89 16.78 -15.18
N HIS A 167 -7.94 16.92 -14.35
CA HIS A 167 -9.13 17.70 -14.66
C HIS A 167 -9.88 17.22 -15.92
N CYS A 168 -9.73 15.94 -16.28
CA CYS A 168 -10.37 15.35 -17.45
C CYS A 168 -11.89 15.23 -17.25
N THR A 169 -12.65 16.00 -18.02
CA THR A 169 -14.11 15.98 -18.03
C THR A 169 -14.63 16.01 -19.46
N PHE A 170 -15.80 15.43 -19.69
CA PHE A 170 -16.53 15.57 -20.94
C PHE A 170 -17.91 16.16 -20.66
N GLN A 171 -18.41 17.02 -21.54
CA GLN A 171 -19.70 17.67 -21.36
C GLN A 171 -20.48 17.73 -22.67
N THR A 172 -21.79 17.50 -22.56
CA THR A 172 -22.73 17.62 -23.67
C THR A 172 -23.95 18.42 -23.23
N SER A 173 -24.39 19.37 -24.04
CA SER A 173 -25.65 20.09 -23.79
C SER A 173 -26.86 19.21 -24.07
N GLY A 174 -27.91 19.33 -23.27
CA GLY A 174 -29.18 18.66 -23.45
C GLY A 174 -30.32 19.41 -22.75
N THR A 175 -31.51 18.83 -22.80
CA THR A 175 -32.69 19.39 -22.13
C THR A 175 -33.15 18.44 -21.03
N GLY A 176 -33.09 18.89 -19.78
CA GLY A 176 -33.67 18.21 -18.63
C GLY A 176 -35.17 18.52 -18.53
N THR A 177 -35.98 17.56 -18.12
CA THR A 177 -37.41 17.76 -17.85
C THR A 177 -37.74 17.35 -16.43
N PHE A 178 -38.49 18.20 -15.72
CA PHE A 178 -38.92 17.91 -14.35
C PHE A 178 -40.26 18.56 -14.04
N PHE A 179 -40.96 18.03 -13.03
CA PHE A 179 -42.27 18.51 -12.61
C PHE A 179 -42.22 18.83 -11.10
N PRO A 180 -42.02 20.10 -10.70
CA PRO A 180 -41.88 20.43 -9.28
C PRO A 180 -43.22 20.20 -8.56
N LEU A 181 -43.20 19.34 -7.53
CA LEU A 181 -44.37 19.02 -6.72
C LEU A 181 -44.57 20.04 -5.60
N ALA A 182 -45.72 19.98 -4.93
CA ALA A 182 -46.01 20.80 -3.77
C ALA A 182 -44.92 20.63 -2.69
N GLY A 183 -44.37 21.74 -2.21
CA GLY A 183 -43.30 21.75 -1.20
C GLY A 183 -41.87 21.88 -1.76
N THR A 184 -41.68 21.88 -3.08
CA THR A 184 -40.36 22.10 -3.71
C THR A 184 -40.02 23.59 -3.81
N ASN A 185 -38.74 23.96 -3.69
CA ASN A 185 -38.27 25.32 -3.98
C ASN A 185 -37.28 25.29 -5.17
N PRO A 186 -37.77 25.05 -6.40
CA PRO A 186 -36.89 24.75 -7.52
C PRO A 186 -36.08 25.99 -7.92
N TYR A 187 -34.79 25.77 -8.20
CA TYR A 187 -33.91 26.83 -8.70
C TYR A 187 -34.35 27.34 -10.10
N LEU A 188 -34.97 26.47 -10.91
CA LEU A 188 -35.61 26.81 -12.19
C LEU A 188 -37.08 26.34 -12.20
N GLY A 189 -37.99 27.17 -12.71
CA GLY A 189 -39.39 26.80 -12.95
C GLY A 189 -40.36 27.03 -11.80
N LYS A 190 -41.60 26.51 -11.92
CA LYS A 190 -42.71 26.70 -10.97
C LYS A 190 -43.39 25.39 -10.60
N GLN A 191 -43.91 25.31 -9.37
CA GLN A 191 -44.69 24.16 -8.90
C GLN A 191 -45.92 23.89 -9.77
N GLY A 192 -46.19 22.60 -9.99
CA GLY A 192 -47.37 22.14 -10.73
C GLY A 192 -47.30 22.31 -12.25
N GLN A 193 -46.13 22.59 -12.80
CA GLN A 193 -45.90 22.74 -14.24
C GLN A 193 -44.74 21.84 -14.69
N LEU A 194 -44.84 21.27 -15.89
CA LEU A 194 -43.71 20.56 -16.49
C LEU A 194 -42.73 21.60 -17.01
N GLU A 195 -41.51 21.53 -16.50
CA GLU A 195 -40.43 22.47 -16.80
C GLU A 195 -39.38 21.81 -17.69
N TYR A 196 -38.75 22.65 -18.50
CA TYR A 196 -37.67 22.26 -19.41
C TYR A 196 -36.47 23.16 -19.10
N ALA A 197 -35.31 22.57 -18.85
CA ALA A 197 -34.08 23.31 -18.54
C ALA A 197 -32.96 22.93 -19.52
N ASP A 198 -32.27 23.94 -20.05
CA ASP A 198 -31.04 23.75 -20.79
C ASP A 198 -29.90 23.43 -19.83
N GLU A 199 -29.40 22.20 -19.91
CA GLU A 199 -28.42 21.66 -18.97
C GLU A 199 -27.23 21.06 -19.71
N TYR A 200 -26.11 20.94 -19.00
CA TYR A 200 -24.96 20.17 -19.42
C TYR A 200 -24.93 18.85 -18.65
N ARG A 201 -24.89 17.75 -19.37
CA ARG A 201 -24.46 16.47 -18.83
C ARG A 201 -22.94 16.49 -18.74
N LEU A 202 -22.43 16.77 -17.55
CA LEU A 202 -21.01 16.77 -17.21
C LEU A 202 -20.62 15.39 -16.68
N GLU A 203 -19.55 14.81 -17.23
CA GLU A 203 -19.09 13.49 -16.81
C GLU A 203 -17.58 13.42 -16.61
N THR A 204 -17.16 12.61 -15.65
CA THR A 204 -15.75 12.39 -15.34
C THR A 204 -15.54 11.00 -14.74
N ILE A 205 -14.29 10.54 -14.71
CA ILE A 205 -13.90 9.29 -14.06
C ILE A 205 -13.35 9.58 -12.67
N ILE A 206 -13.64 8.72 -11.70
CA ILE A 206 -13.13 8.83 -10.34
C ILE A 206 -12.67 7.46 -9.81
N PRO A 207 -11.59 7.37 -9.03
CA PRO A 207 -11.34 6.21 -8.18
C PRO A 207 -12.48 6.04 -7.18
N GLU A 208 -12.93 4.81 -6.95
CA GLU A 208 -14.04 4.49 -6.03
C GLU A 208 -13.80 5.06 -4.63
N LYS A 209 -12.56 5.00 -4.14
CA LYS A 209 -12.14 5.57 -2.84
C LYS A 209 -12.36 7.09 -2.71
N LEU A 210 -12.46 7.81 -3.82
CA LEU A 210 -12.71 9.27 -3.84
C LEU A 210 -14.19 9.61 -4.07
N SER A 211 -15.06 8.62 -4.26
CA SER A 211 -16.48 8.83 -4.61
C SER A 211 -17.18 9.79 -3.66
N HIS A 212 -17.14 9.51 -2.35
CA HIS A 212 -17.78 10.36 -1.34
C HIS A 212 -17.23 11.80 -1.35
N THR A 213 -15.90 11.96 -1.41
CA THR A 213 -15.25 13.28 -1.40
C THR A 213 -15.62 14.11 -2.62
N VAL A 214 -15.59 13.51 -3.81
CA VAL A 214 -15.91 14.19 -5.08
C VAL A 214 -17.40 14.54 -5.13
N ILE A 215 -18.29 13.60 -4.78
CA ILE A 215 -19.74 13.84 -4.77
C ILE A 215 -20.09 14.96 -3.78
N SER A 216 -19.49 14.96 -2.58
CA SER A 216 -19.72 16.02 -1.59
C SER A 216 -19.28 17.39 -2.11
N ALA A 217 -18.12 17.48 -2.77
CA ALA A 217 -17.64 18.72 -3.37
C ALA A 217 -18.53 19.20 -4.52
N MET A 218 -18.99 18.26 -5.36
CA MET A 218 -19.91 18.51 -6.47
C MET A 218 -21.25 19.05 -5.98
N ILE A 219 -21.89 18.40 -5.01
CA ILE A 219 -23.19 18.82 -4.45
C ILE A 219 -23.07 20.20 -3.82
N LYS A 220 -22.00 20.46 -3.05
CA LYS A 220 -21.78 21.75 -2.40
C LYS A 220 -21.63 22.91 -3.41
N ALA A 221 -21.05 22.63 -4.58
CA ALA A 221 -20.87 23.62 -5.65
C ALA A 221 -22.08 23.73 -6.59
N HIS A 222 -23.06 22.83 -6.46
CA HIS A 222 -24.21 22.77 -7.36
C HIS A 222 -25.27 23.82 -6.95
N PRO A 223 -25.90 24.52 -7.90
CA PRO A 223 -26.92 25.53 -7.58
C PRO A 223 -28.28 24.96 -7.13
N TYR A 224 -28.52 23.67 -7.38
CA TYR A 224 -29.78 23.03 -7.01
C TYR A 224 -29.73 22.45 -5.60
N GLU A 225 -30.85 22.55 -4.89
CA GLU A 225 -31.05 21.90 -3.59
C GLU A 225 -30.97 20.37 -3.70
N GLU A 226 -31.64 19.82 -4.71
CA GLU A 226 -31.63 18.39 -5.04
C GLU A 226 -30.86 18.16 -6.34
N VAL A 227 -29.68 17.55 -6.22
CA VAL A 227 -28.75 17.38 -7.34
C VAL A 227 -28.96 16.01 -7.99
N ALA A 228 -29.33 16.00 -9.28
CA ALA A 228 -29.39 14.77 -10.05
C ALA A 228 -27.99 14.37 -10.55
N TYR A 229 -27.54 13.18 -10.15
CA TYR A 229 -26.29 12.59 -10.61
C TYR A 229 -26.37 11.07 -10.67
N ASP A 230 -25.52 10.46 -11.50
CA ASP A 230 -25.39 9.02 -11.65
C ASP A 230 -23.94 8.59 -11.40
N GLU A 231 -23.77 7.45 -10.74
CA GLU A 231 -22.47 6.80 -10.56
C GLU A 231 -22.46 5.41 -11.19
N TYR A 232 -21.72 5.24 -12.28
CA TYR A 232 -21.63 3.97 -13.00
C TYR A 232 -20.36 3.21 -12.60
N PRO A 233 -20.45 1.91 -12.25
CA PRO A 233 -19.26 1.05 -12.16
C PRO A 233 -18.61 0.91 -13.53
N LEU A 234 -17.29 1.02 -13.58
CA LEU A 234 -16.51 0.78 -14.79
C LEU A 234 -15.74 -0.54 -14.69
N LEU A 235 -15.56 -1.20 -15.83
CA LEU A 235 -14.63 -2.33 -15.98
C LEU A 235 -13.19 -1.86 -16.18
N ASN A 236 -12.98 -0.55 -16.38
CA ASN A 236 -11.65 0.04 -16.42
C ASN A 236 -10.95 -0.14 -15.07
N ALA A 237 -9.69 -0.56 -15.11
CA ALA A 237 -8.83 -0.66 -13.94
C ALA A 237 -8.06 0.66 -13.74
N GLY A 238 -7.95 1.10 -12.49
CA GLY A 238 -7.09 2.20 -12.07
C GLY A 238 -5.65 1.73 -11.85
N ALA A 239 -5.01 2.29 -10.82
CA ALA A 239 -3.68 1.85 -10.40
C ALA A 239 -3.68 0.34 -10.10
N ILE A 240 -2.66 -0.35 -10.60
CA ILE A 240 -2.49 -1.79 -10.43
C ILE A 240 -1.53 -2.00 -9.27
N HIS A 241 -1.94 -2.86 -8.34
CA HIS A 241 -1.15 -3.22 -7.17
C HIS A 241 -0.85 -4.71 -7.19
N GLY A 242 0.30 -5.11 -6.68
CA GLY A 242 0.68 -6.51 -6.68
C GLY A 242 1.91 -6.85 -5.87
N LEU A 243 2.07 -8.14 -5.62
CA LEU A 243 3.22 -8.71 -4.92
C LEU A 243 4.42 -8.81 -5.86
N GLY A 244 5.60 -8.59 -5.29
CA GLY A 244 6.87 -8.60 -6.01
C GLY A 244 6.99 -7.50 -7.06
N ARG A 245 8.18 -7.37 -7.63
CA ARG A 245 8.43 -6.52 -8.79
C ARG A 245 9.20 -7.28 -9.85
N ILE A 246 8.96 -6.94 -11.10
CA ILE A 246 9.82 -7.34 -12.22
C ILE A 246 10.30 -6.09 -12.94
N GLY A 247 11.58 -6.07 -13.26
CA GLY A 247 12.21 -4.99 -13.99
C GLY A 247 13.48 -5.47 -14.69
N ARG A 248 14.22 -4.53 -15.28
CA ARG A 248 15.46 -4.82 -15.99
C ARG A 248 16.68 -4.21 -15.33
N ILE A 249 17.79 -4.91 -15.39
CA ILE A 249 19.10 -4.34 -15.08
C ILE A 249 19.65 -3.55 -16.28
N ALA A 250 20.63 -2.67 -16.03
CA ALA A 250 21.12 -1.73 -17.03
C ALA A 250 21.85 -2.39 -18.22
N ALA A 251 22.54 -3.50 -17.99
CA ALA A 251 23.24 -4.28 -18.99
C ALA A 251 23.23 -5.76 -18.61
N PRO A 252 23.24 -6.70 -19.59
CA PRO A 252 23.30 -8.13 -19.29
C PRO A 252 24.57 -8.50 -18.50
N VAL A 253 24.40 -9.34 -17.48
CA VAL A 253 25.50 -9.90 -16.68
C VAL A 253 25.25 -11.39 -16.44
N SER A 254 26.27 -12.14 -16.02
CA SER A 254 26.07 -13.53 -15.58
C SER A 254 25.30 -13.58 -14.25
N LEU A 255 24.54 -14.65 -14.03
CA LEU A 255 23.83 -14.90 -12.78
C LEU A 255 24.77 -14.85 -11.56
N ARG A 256 25.98 -15.40 -11.70
CA ARG A 256 27.03 -15.34 -10.68
C ARG A 256 27.40 -13.90 -10.32
N LYS A 257 27.64 -13.05 -11.31
CA LYS A 257 28.00 -11.65 -11.08
C LYS A 257 26.85 -10.90 -10.41
N PHE A 258 25.61 -11.14 -10.85
CA PHE A 258 24.44 -10.52 -10.24
C PHE A 258 24.24 -10.99 -8.80
N ALA A 259 24.47 -12.26 -8.49
CA ALA A 259 24.42 -12.78 -7.13
C ALA A 259 25.47 -12.11 -6.22
N ASP A 260 26.66 -11.77 -6.74
CA ASP A 260 27.63 -10.95 -6.02
C ASP A 260 27.12 -9.52 -5.76
N ASP A 261 26.42 -8.94 -6.74
CA ASP A 261 25.80 -7.61 -6.59
C ASP A 261 24.67 -7.63 -5.56
N VAL A 262 23.85 -8.69 -5.52
CA VAL A 262 22.82 -8.90 -4.49
C VAL A 262 23.46 -8.97 -3.10
N LYS A 263 24.54 -9.75 -2.93
CA LYS A 263 25.26 -9.82 -1.65
C LYS A 263 25.74 -8.45 -1.18
N GLN A 264 26.37 -7.69 -2.08
CA GLN A 264 26.87 -6.34 -1.76
C GLN A 264 25.74 -5.37 -1.43
N ALA A 265 24.66 -5.40 -2.21
CA ALA A 265 23.51 -4.53 -2.02
C ALA A 265 22.81 -4.79 -0.67
N LEU A 266 22.68 -6.06 -0.27
CA LEU A 266 22.03 -6.46 0.98
C LEU A 266 22.98 -6.50 2.18
N GLY A 267 24.29 -6.37 1.97
CA GLY A 267 25.29 -6.44 3.03
C GLY A 267 25.41 -7.83 3.67
N ILE A 268 25.18 -8.89 2.89
CA ILE A 268 25.17 -10.28 3.36
C ILE A 268 26.37 -11.08 2.82
N PRO A 269 26.89 -12.06 3.58
CA PRO A 269 28.11 -12.76 3.21
C PRO A 269 27.88 -13.87 2.17
N TYR A 270 26.66 -14.42 2.05
CA TYR A 270 26.31 -15.40 1.03
C TYR A 270 24.89 -15.20 0.49
N VAL A 271 24.64 -15.84 -0.64
CA VAL A 271 23.32 -16.18 -1.20
C VAL A 271 23.37 -17.61 -1.70
N VAL A 272 22.21 -18.26 -1.82
CA VAL A 272 22.09 -19.58 -2.46
C VAL A 272 21.52 -19.39 -3.87
N ILE A 273 22.13 -20.05 -4.85
CA ILE A 273 21.72 -19.93 -6.26
C ILE A 273 21.18 -21.28 -6.73
N ALA A 274 20.05 -21.27 -7.44
CA ALA A 274 19.59 -22.39 -8.25
C ALA A 274 19.53 -21.98 -9.72
N GLY A 275 20.07 -22.82 -10.61
CA GLY A 275 20.20 -22.54 -12.04
C GLY A 275 21.65 -22.45 -12.51
N ASP A 276 21.84 -22.19 -13.81
CA ASP A 276 23.17 -22.03 -14.40
C ASP A 276 23.78 -20.69 -13.99
N ALA A 277 24.88 -20.75 -13.22
CA ALA A 277 25.59 -19.58 -12.71
C ALA A 277 26.19 -18.70 -13.82
N ASP A 278 26.40 -19.26 -15.02
CA ASP A 278 26.95 -18.54 -16.16
C ASP A 278 25.86 -18.04 -17.13
N LYS A 279 24.58 -18.30 -16.83
CA LYS A 279 23.42 -17.75 -17.56
C LYS A 279 23.49 -16.22 -17.57
N ASN A 280 23.36 -15.62 -18.76
CA ASN A 280 23.19 -14.18 -18.88
C ASN A 280 21.77 -13.79 -18.47
N ILE A 281 21.66 -12.83 -17.56
CA ILE A 281 20.39 -12.30 -17.07
C ILE A 281 20.20 -10.84 -17.50
N THR A 282 18.96 -10.42 -17.67
CA THR A 282 18.56 -9.03 -17.96
C THR A 282 17.24 -8.66 -17.28
N GLN A 283 16.27 -9.59 -17.26
CA GLN A 283 14.99 -9.45 -16.56
C GLN A 283 15.10 -10.08 -15.17
N VAL A 284 14.83 -9.27 -14.14
CA VAL A 284 14.93 -9.69 -12.75
C VAL A 284 13.57 -9.51 -12.08
N ALA A 285 13.08 -10.58 -11.47
CA ALA A 285 11.98 -10.57 -10.54
C ALA A 285 12.51 -10.51 -9.10
N VAL A 286 11.80 -9.81 -8.22
CA VAL A 286 12.10 -9.74 -6.78
C VAL A 286 10.83 -9.94 -5.98
N CYS A 287 10.94 -10.62 -4.85
CA CYS A 287 9.93 -10.69 -3.81
C CYS A 287 10.63 -10.77 -2.46
N GLY A 288 10.45 -9.79 -1.58
CA GLY A 288 10.91 -9.87 -0.19
C GLY A 288 10.28 -11.06 0.53
N GLY A 289 10.99 -11.58 1.54
CA GLY A 289 10.47 -12.66 2.37
C GLY A 289 10.34 -13.99 1.64
N SER A 290 9.28 -14.73 1.94
CA SER A 290 9.02 -16.08 1.39
C SER A 290 8.27 -16.03 0.04
N GLY A 291 8.95 -15.58 -1.01
CA GLY A 291 8.39 -15.37 -2.35
C GLY A 291 8.33 -16.59 -3.29
N ALA A 292 8.61 -17.82 -2.82
CA ALA A 292 8.60 -19.02 -3.69
C ALA A 292 7.26 -19.26 -4.40
N ALA A 293 6.14 -18.83 -3.82
CA ALA A 293 4.82 -18.90 -4.44
C ALA A 293 4.68 -18.06 -5.74
N LEU A 294 5.63 -17.15 -6.00
CA LEU A 294 5.66 -16.31 -7.20
C LEU A 294 6.51 -16.90 -8.33
N ILE A 295 7.14 -18.07 -8.15
CA ILE A 295 7.91 -18.77 -9.19
C ILE A 295 7.11 -18.91 -10.51
N PRO A 296 5.84 -19.37 -10.52
CA PRO A 296 5.06 -19.45 -11.76
C PRO A 296 4.83 -18.09 -12.41
N SER A 297 4.60 -17.03 -11.62
CA SER A 297 4.41 -15.67 -12.13
C SER A 297 5.70 -15.08 -12.71
N ALA A 298 6.85 -15.33 -12.06
CA ALA A 298 8.17 -14.91 -12.54
C ALA A 298 8.52 -15.58 -13.88
N ALA A 299 8.32 -16.90 -13.97
CA ALA A 299 8.54 -17.64 -15.21
C ALA A 299 7.62 -17.14 -16.34
N ALA A 300 6.32 -16.99 -16.07
CA ALA A 300 5.36 -16.49 -17.06
C ALA A 300 5.63 -15.04 -17.51
N ALA A 301 6.21 -14.21 -16.63
CA ALA A 301 6.61 -12.85 -16.94
C ALA A 301 7.95 -12.75 -17.70
N GLY A 302 8.64 -13.88 -17.90
CA GLY A 302 9.92 -13.94 -18.60
C GLY A 302 11.09 -13.40 -17.77
N ALA A 303 11.04 -13.54 -16.44
CA ALA A 303 12.18 -13.26 -15.59
C ALA A 303 13.30 -14.28 -15.83
N ASP A 304 14.54 -13.81 -15.93
CA ASP A 304 15.70 -14.69 -16.00
C ASP A 304 16.07 -15.25 -14.62
N VAL A 305 15.81 -14.45 -13.57
CA VAL A 305 16.07 -14.79 -12.17
C VAL A 305 15.01 -14.18 -11.26
N LEU A 306 14.62 -14.91 -10.20
CA LEU A 306 13.85 -14.42 -9.06
C LEU A 306 14.75 -14.31 -7.81
N VAL A 307 14.83 -13.11 -7.22
CA VAL A 307 15.48 -12.86 -5.93
C VAL A 307 14.43 -12.88 -4.82
N THR A 308 14.58 -13.76 -3.84
CA THR A 308 13.63 -13.96 -2.73
C THR A 308 14.34 -14.55 -1.51
N GLY A 309 13.64 -14.80 -0.41
CA GLY A 309 14.05 -15.65 0.70
C GLY A 309 13.28 -16.98 0.79
N ASP A 310 13.74 -17.85 1.69
CA ASP A 310 13.08 -19.08 2.18
C ASP A 310 12.72 -20.12 1.10
N VAL A 311 13.56 -20.27 0.08
CA VAL A 311 13.28 -21.18 -1.03
C VAL A 311 13.63 -22.62 -0.65
N LYS A 312 12.63 -23.51 -0.74
CA LYS A 312 12.80 -24.94 -0.48
C LYS A 312 13.38 -25.65 -1.70
N TYR A 313 13.94 -26.84 -1.46
CA TYR A 313 14.58 -27.65 -2.50
C TYR A 313 13.68 -27.91 -3.72
N HIS A 314 12.43 -28.34 -3.52
CA HIS A 314 11.52 -28.64 -4.64
C HIS A 314 11.03 -27.40 -5.38
N GLU A 315 10.90 -26.26 -4.68
CA GLU A 315 10.57 -24.97 -5.31
C GLU A 315 11.72 -24.52 -6.22
N ALA A 316 12.97 -24.66 -5.76
CA ALA A 316 14.15 -24.39 -6.59
C ALA A 316 14.24 -25.34 -7.81
N GLN A 317 13.93 -26.63 -7.65
CA GLN A 317 13.88 -27.57 -8.78
C GLN A 317 12.81 -27.18 -9.82
N GLU A 318 11.64 -26.77 -9.37
CA GLU A 318 10.55 -26.30 -10.24
C GLU A 318 10.97 -25.04 -11.02
N ALA A 319 11.57 -24.06 -10.34
CA ALA A 319 12.05 -22.85 -11.00
C ALA A 319 13.06 -23.17 -12.11
N VAL A 320 14.08 -23.97 -11.82
CA VAL A 320 15.11 -24.37 -12.80
C VAL A 320 14.49 -25.14 -13.98
N ALA A 321 13.51 -26.01 -13.73
CA ALA A 321 12.80 -26.73 -14.78
C ALA A 321 11.99 -25.80 -15.71
N ASN A 322 11.62 -24.61 -15.23
CA ASN A 322 10.95 -23.55 -16.01
C ASN A 322 11.93 -22.50 -16.57
N ASP A 323 13.23 -22.81 -16.64
CA ASP A 323 14.30 -21.90 -17.06
C ASP A 323 14.37 -20.58 -16.24
N LEU A 324 13.88 -20.61 -15.00
CA LEU A 324 13.98 -19.50 -14.06
C LEU A 324 15.09 -19.80 -13.04
N ALA A 325 16.10 -18.92 -12.98
CA ALA A 325 17.08 -18.99 -11.92
C ALA A 325 16.50 -18.44 -10.60
N ILE A 326 17.05 -18.89 -9.47
CA ILE A 326 16.71 -18.37 -8.15
C ILE A 326 17.97 -17.84 -7.47
N ILE A 327 17.84 -16.69 -6.81
CA ILE A 327 18.77 -16.23 -5.78
C ILE A 327 17.98 -16.18 -4.48
N ASP A 328 18.24 -17.13 -3.59
CA ASP A 328 17.79 -17.06 -2.20
C ASP A 328 18.77 -16.19 -1.41
N ALA A 329 18.31 -14.98 -1.07
CA ALA A 329 19.05 -13.97 -0.34
C ALA A 329 18.60 -13.85 1.14
N GLY A 330 17.81 -14.82 1.61
CA GLY A 330 17.25 -14.85 2.94
C GLY A 330 16.04 -13.93 3.14
N HIS A 331 15.17 -14.32 4.06
CA HIS A 331 13.96 -13.58 4.41
C HIS A 331 14.30 -12.21 5.02
N PHE A 332 15.05 -12.21 6.13
CA PHE A 332 15.39 -10.99 6.86
C PHE A 332 16.10 -9.92 6.00
N PRO A 333 17.16 -10.22 5.24
CA PRO A 333 17.89 -9.20 4.48
C PRO A 333 17.08 -8.57 3.34
N THR A 334 16.14 -9.31 2.77
CA THR A 334 15.33 -8.84 1.63
C THR A 334 14.21 -7.90 2.06
N GLU A 335 13.75 -7.98 3.31
CA GLU A 335 12.66 -7.14 3.83
C GLU A 335 13.14 -6.00 4.74
N ASN A 336 14.18 -6.22 5.54
CA ASN A 336 14.63 -5.25 6.55
C ASN A 336 15.07 -3.90 5.95
N LEU A 337 15.32 -3.85 4.63
CA LEU A 337 15.58 -2.63 3.88
C LEU A 337 14.44 -1.60 3.96
N VAL A 338 13.19 -2.04 4.17
CA VAL A 338 12.02 -1.15 4.21
C VAL A 338 11.95 -0.33 5.50
N ILE A 339 12.57 -0.81 6.58
CA ILE A 339 12.45 -0.25 7.94
C ILE A 339 12.91 1.21 8.03
N PRO A 340 14.10 1.59 7.49
CA PRO A 340 14.49 3.00 7.40
C PRO A 340 13.52 3.84 6.56
N GLY A 341 12.93 3.27 5.51
CA GLY A 341 11.96 3.93 4.63
C GLY A 341 10.68 4.33 5.37
N ILE A 342 10.06 3.39 6.07
CA ILE A 342 8.88 3.63 6.93
C ILE A 342 9.20 4.71 7.97
N THR A 343 10.37 4.62 8.60
CA THR A 343 10.78 5.56 9.64
C THR A 343 10.92 6.98 9.10
N ASN A 344 11.52 7.14 7.92
CA ASN A 344 11.65 8.43 7.28
C ASN A 344 10.29 8.98 6.83
N TYR A 345 9.40 8.12 6.31
CA TYR A 345 8.03 8.48 5.98
C TYR A 345 7.27 9.03 7.20
N LEU A 346 7.26 8.29 8.31
CA LEU A 346 6.57 8.73 9.53
C LEU A 346 7.18 10.02 10.11
N ARG A 347 8.51 10.19 10.04
CA ARG A 347 9.18 11.45 10.43
C ARG A 347 8.76 12.61 9.53
N GLN A 348 8.53 12.38 8.24
CA GLN A 348 8.03 13.41 7.33
C GLN A 348 6.58 13.78 7.69
N CYS A 349 5.70 12.79 7.94
CA CYS A 349 4.34 13.03 8.40
C CYS A 349 4.34 13.83 9.72
N ALA A 350 5.18 13.45 10.67
CA ALA A 350 5.33 14.15 11.94
C ALA A 350 5.71 15.63 11.75
N ARG A 351 6.66 15.92 10.85
CA ARG A 351 7.05 17.31 10.53
C ARG A 351 5.93 18.09 9.85
N GLN A 352 5.22 17.49 8.90
CA GLN A 352 4.14 18.15 8.16
C GLN A 352 2.92 18.46 9.05
N ALA A 353 2.61 17.58 9.98
CA ALA A 353 1.47 17.70 10.89
C ALA A 353 1.85 18.25 12.29
N ASN A 354 3.11 18.68 12.49
CA ASN A 354 3.66 19.17 13.77
C ASN A 354 3.43 18.21 14.95
N TRP A 355 3.66 16.91 14.75
CA TRP A 355 3.60 15.91 15.81
C TRP A 355 4.82 16.01 16.72
N ASP A 356 4.56 16.00 18.02
CA ASP A 356 5.58 15.93 19.08
C ASP A 356 5.86 14.46 19.41
N VAL A 357 6.62 13.80 18.53
CA VAL A 357 6.89 12.36 18.60
C VAL A 357 8.32 12.05 18.15
N GLU A 358 9.03 11.28 18.96
CA GLU A 358 10.34 10.72 18.59
C GLU A 358 10.12 9.39 17.87
N ILE A 359 10.69 9.25 16.67
CA ILE A 359 10.55 8.03 15.85
C ILE A 359 11.93 7.46 15.61
N ILE A 360 12.16 6.26 16.12
CA ILE A 360 13.40 5.51 15.96
C ILE A 360 13.11 4.19 15.26
N PHE A 361 14.15 3.60 14.67
CA PHE A 361 14.09 2.24 14.17
C PHE A 361 15.18 1.42 14.80
N ASN A 362 14.98 0.11 14.80
CA ASN A 362 16.00 -0.81 15.24
C ASN A 362 16.59 -1.60 14.09
N THR A 363 17.90 -1.79 14.13
CA THR A 363 18.63 -2.77 13.30
C THR A 363 18.99 -4.04 14.08
N ILE A 364 18.72 -4.09 15.39
CA ILE A 364 18.97 -5.26 16.27
C ILE A 364 17.90 -6.35 16.07
N SER A 365 16.99 -6.21 15.10
CA SER A 365 16.27 -7.39 14.61
C SER A 365 17.32 -8.33 14.04
N ASN A 366 17.76 -9.29 14.85
CA ASN A 366 18.85 -10.15 14.50
C ASN A 366 18.28 -11.22 13.58
N ASN A 367 18.89 -11.37 12.40
CA ASN A 367 18.69 -12.58 11.65
C ASN A 367 18.98 -13.76 12.58
N VAL A 368 17.95 -14.55 12.89
CA VAL A 368 18.07 -15.70 13.78
C VAL A 368 18.91 -16.81 13.16
N LEU A 369 19.14 -16.74 11.85
CA LEU A 369 20.02 -17.62 11.11
C LEU A 369 21.45 -17.08 11.17
N SER A 370 22.36 -17.92 11.68
CA SER A 370 23.80 -17.69 11.67
C SER A 370 24.46 -18.52 10.58
N ILE A 371 25.55 -17.97 10.04
CA ILE A 371 26.27 -18.44 8.87
C ILE A 371 27.62 -18.93 9.37
N TYR A 372 27.95 -20.20 9.13
CA TYR A 372 29.19 -20.82 9.60
C TYR A 372 30.07 -21.29 8.46
#